data_AF-A0A7S0YLW1-F1
#
_entry.id   AF-A0A7S0YLW1-F1
#
_cell.length_a   1.000
_cell.length_b   1.000
_cell.length_c   1.000
_cell.angle_alpha   90.00
_cell.angle_beta   90.00
_cell.angle_gamma   90.00
#
_symmetry.space_group_name_H-M   'P 1'
#
loop_
_entity.id
_entity.type
_entity.pdbx_description
1 polymer ?
#
loop_
_entity_poly.entity_id
_entity_poly.type
_entity_poly.pdbx_seq_one_letter_code
_entity_poly.pdbx_strand_id
1 'polypeptide(L)'
;MSYQVYIQNALSKISSPNDIPQLNHLYKLIQCNLYNASDSRVSLATLVICAEVALRIGGLNVAKSALSLYDLEQRRYSGPGVGAPCEVKNQFAVRALIAKGQLISHLSKDFKGQSLVNGVLEAVSYVQRALDLAVSNPRYPFLVYNSSVAFFWVSRPLQVDDHRRHLLSAATAFLDALGTVAHALPNNATEWRAKLGIVAALAAMDAGGPKLEEATRILTRSLELATAAGDKALVLEIARLQVHAGYVTAA
;
A
#
# COMPACT_ATOMS: atom_id res chain seq x y z
N MET A 1 17.27 25.97 13.63
CA MET A 1 16.51 24.76 13.23
C MET A 1 15.69 25.14 12.01
N SER A 2 15.80 24.44 10.88
CA SER A 2 15.05 24.82 9.68
C SER A 2 13.54 24.61 9.89
N TYR A 3 12.73 25.43 9.23
CA TYR A 3 11.26 25.37 9.33
C TYR A 3 10.71 23.99 8.97
N GLN A 4 11.34 23.32 8.00
CA GLN A 4 11.10 21.93 7.61
C GLN A 4 11.28 20.95 8.80
N VAL A 5 12.38 21.05 9.55
CA VAL A 5 12.69 20.17 10.69
C VAL A 5 11.69 20.37 11.82
N TYR A 6 11.28 21.62 12.08
CA TYR A 6 10.25 21.90 13.07
C TYR A 6 8.92 21.20 12.74
N ILE A 7 8.43 21.34 11.50
CA ILE A 7 7.17 20.72 11.08
C ILE A 7 7.24 19.19 11.16
N GLN A 8 8.33 18.59 10.70
CA GLN A 8 8.48 17.13 10.76
C GLN A 8 8.51 16.62 12.20
N ASN A 9 9.20 17.32 13.10
CA ASN A 9 9.24 16.98 14.53
C ASN A 9 7.89 17.19 15.24
N ALA A 10 7.07 18.14 14.78
CA ALA A 10 5.74 18.33 15.31
C ALA A 10 4.78 17.24 14.80
N LEU A 11 4.85 16.90 13.51
CA LEU A 11 4.07 15.82 12.90
C LEU A 11 4.38 14.45 13.53
N SER A 12 5.63 14.18 13.94
CA SER A 12 6.00 12.92 14.58
C SER A 12 5.43 12.74 15.99
N LYS A 13 5.03 13.83 16.66
CA LYS A 13 4.42 13.78 17.99
C LYS A 13 2.92 13.50 17.97
N ILE A 14 2.28 13.67 16.80
CA ILE A 14 0.86 13.40 16.61
C ILE A 14 0.65 11.90 16.59
N SER A 15 -0.14 11.41 17.55
CA SER A 15 -0.32 9.96 17.74
C SER A 15 -1.77 9.55 17.96
N SER A 16 -2.65 10.48 18.37
CA SER A 16 -4.02 10.18 18.75
C SER A 16 -5.04 11.04 18.00
N PRO A 17 -6.33 10.62 17.93
CA PRO A 17 -7.40 11.46 17.39
C PRO A 17 -7.58 12.79 18.12
N ASN A 18 -7.16 12.90 19.40
CA ASN A 18 -7.23 14.15 20.16
C ASN A 18 -6.29 15.23 19.59
N ASP A 19 -5.31 14.84 18.78
CA ASP A 19 -4.32 15.74 18.18
C ASP A 19 -4.80 16.33 16.85
N ILE A 20 -6.02 16.01 16.38
CA ILE A 20 -6.58 16.56 15.13
C ILE A 20 -6.56 18.10 15.07
N PRO A 21 -6.85 18.87 16.14
CA PRO A 21 -6.70 20.32 16.11
C PRO A 21 -5.26 20.78 15.84
N GLN A 22 -4.28 20.10 16.44
CA GLN A 22 -2.86 20.38 16.22
C GLN A 22 -2.45 20.00 14.79
N LEU A 23 -2.92 18.86 14.27
CA LEU A 23 -2.71 18.47 12.88
C LEU A 23 -3.24 19.53 11.90
N ASN A 24 -4.46 20.03 12.12
CA ASN A 24 -5.05 21.08 11.29
C ASN A 24 -4.21 22.36 11.32
N HIS A 25 -3.70 22.73 12.49
CA HIS A 25 -2.80 23.88 12.63
C HIS A 25 -1.50 23.67 11.84
N LEU A 26 -0.84 22.51 11.98
CA LEU A 26 0.37 22.18 11.24
C LEU A 26 0.13 22.14 9.73
N TYR A 27 -1.01 21.60 9.29
CA TYR A 27 -1.37 21.59 7.87
C TYR A 27 -1.52 22.99 7.31
N LYS A 28 -2.19 23.90 8.03
CA LYS A 28 -2.28 25.32 7.65
C LYS A 28 -0.90 25.97 7.55
N LEU A 29 0.00 25.69 8.50
CA LEU A 29 1.38 26.19 8.45
C LEU A 29 2.15 25.69 7.22
N ILE A 30 1.95 24.42 6.82
CA ILE A 30 2.51 23.85 5.60
C ILE A 30 1.96 24.60 4.38
N GLN A 31 0.64 24.81 4.31
CA GLN A 31 -0.01 25.52 3.21
C GLN A 31 0.56 26.94 3.07
N CYS A 32 0.56 27.72 4.15
CA CYS A 32 1.09 29.09 4.15
C CYS A 32 2.55 29.14 3.68
N ASN A 33 3.38 28.20 4.14
CA ASN A 33 4.79 28.16 3.72
C ASN A 33 4.96 27.78 2.24
N LEU A 34 4.13 26.90 1.68
CA LEU A 34 4.19 26.54 0.26
C LEU A 34 3.79 27.71 -0.65
N TYR A 35 2.86 28.56 -0.22
CA TYR A 35 2.45 29.75 -0.97
C TYR A 35 3.46 30.90 -0.88
N ASN A 36 4.15 31.03 0.26
CA ASN A 36 5.17 32.06 0.45
C ASN A 36 6.46 31.63 -0.26
N ALA A 37 6.78 32.26 -1.39
CA ALA A 37 8.01 32.04 -2.17
C ALA A 37 9.26 32.51 -1.41
N SER A 38 9.61 31.81 -0.35
CA SER A 38 10.80 32.05 0.48
C SER A 38 11.85 30.96 0.26
N ASP A 39 13.12 31.29 0.52
CA ASP A 39 14.25 30.35 0.49
C ASP A 39 14.12 29.19 1.51
N SER A 40 13.09 29.21 2.36
CA SER A 40 12.80 28.22 3.41
C SER A 40 11.56 27.37 3.14
N ARG A 41 11.23 27.16 1.86
CA ARG A 41 10.06 26.38 1.43
C ARG A 41 10.14 24.92 1.90
N VAL A 42 9.04 24.40 2.43
CA VAL A 42 8.91 23.00 2.83
C VAL A 42 8.90 22.07 1.62
N SER A 43 9.52 20.90 1.77
CA SER A 43 9.54 19.88 0.72
C SER A 43 8.14 19.29 0.49
N LEU A 44 7.86 18.87 -0.74
CA LEU A 44 6.62 18.13 -1.07
C LEU A 44 6.47 16.84 -0.25
N ALA A 45 7.58 16.25 0.19
CA ALA A 45 7.60 15.13 1.12
C ALA A 45 6.79 15.41 2.40
N THR A 46 6.77 16.66 2.87
CA THR A 46 6.05 17.07 4.09
C THR A 46 4.54 16.90 3.93
N LEU A 47 4.00 17.14 2.73
CA LEU A 47 2.56 16.91 2.45
C LEU A 47 2.21 15.43 2.54
N VAL A 48 3.08 14.56 2.02
CA VAL A 48 2.88 13.10 2.10
C VAL A 48 2.95 12.62 3.54
N ILE A 49 3.94 13.07 4.32
CA ILE A 49 4.07 12.73 5.74
C ILE A 49 2.84 13.24 6.53
N CYS A 50 2.38 14.46 6.24
CA CYS A 50 1.17 15.02 6.85
C CYS A 50 -0.06 14.17 6.53
N ALA A 51 -0.21 13.71 5.29
CA ALA A 51 -1.31 12.83 4.89
C ALA A 51 -1.27 11.47 5.59
N GLU A 52 -0.09 10.84 5.70
CA GLU A 52 0.06 9.56 6.40
C GLU A 52 -0.26 9.68 7.91
N VAL A 53 0.21 10.75 8.55
CA VAL A 53 -0.13 11.05 9.96
C VAL A 53 -1.64 11.27 10.11
N ALA A 54 -2.23 12.03 9.19
CA ALA A 54 -3.66 12.29 9.17
C ALA A 54 -4.49 11.00 9.02
N LEU A 55 -4.09 10.09 8.11
CA LEU A 55 -4.74 8.78 7.95
C LEU A 55 -4.66 7.95 9.24
N ARG A 56 -3.50 7.92 9.90
CA ARG A 56 -3.29 7.15 11.14
C ARG A 56 -4.25 7.55 12.26
N ILE A 57 -4.53 8.84 12.40
CA ILE A 57 -5.39 9.37 13.48
C ILE A 57 -6.85 9.57 13.06
N GLY A 58 -7.22 9.24 11.82
CA GLY A 58 -8.58 9.43 11.28
C GLY A 58 -8.90 10.84 10.77
N GLY A 59 -7.90 11.70 10.58
CA GLY A 59 -8.02 13.05 10.02
C GLY A 59 -8.23 13.08 8.50
N LEU A 60 -9.26 12.41 7.99
CA LEU A 60 -9.44 12.15 6.54
C LEU A 60 -9.51 13.42 5.68
N ASN A 61 -10.09 14.51 6.21
CA ASN A 61 -10.14 15.80 5.49
C ASN A 61 -8.74 16.37 5.24
N VAL A 62 -7.87 16.35 6.26
CA VAL A 62 -6.47 16.80 6.11
C VAL A 62 -5.72 15.89 5.16
N ALA A 63 -5.89 14.57 5.26
CA ALA A 63 -5.25 13.62 4.36
C ALA A 63 -5.62 13.90 2.89
N LYS A 64 -6.92 14.06 2.61
CA LYS A 64 -7.44 14.38 1.27
C LYS A 64 -6.84 15.69 0.75
N SER A 65 -6.93 16.76 1.53
CA SER A 65 -6.42 18.07 1.12
C SER A 65 -4.90 18.07 0.92
N ALA A 66 -4.14 17.39 1.78
CA ALA A 66 -2.68 17.28 1.65
C ALA A 66 -2.27 16.51 0.39
N LEU A 67 -2.95 15.39 0.08
CA LEU A 67 -2.68 14.60 -1.13
C LEU A 67 -3.08 15.35 -2.40
N SER A 68 -4.19 16.07 -2.40
CA SER A 68 -4.59 16.92 -3.54
C SER A 68 -3.59 18.06 -3.78
N LEU A 69 -3.09 18.68 -2.70
CA LEU A 69 -2.06 19.72 -2.81
C LEU A 69 -0.73 19.14 -3.31
N TYR A 70 -0.36 17.94 -2.86
CA TYR A 70 0.84 17.25 -3.35
C TYR A 70 0.76 17.03 -4.87
N ASP A 71 -0.37 16.53 -5.39
CA ASP A 71 -0.57 16.34 -6.84
C ASP A 71 -0.48 17.65 -7.63
N LEU A 72 -1.07 18.72 -7.09
CA LEU A 72 -1.05 20.04 -7.72
C LEU A 72 0.39 20.57 -7.83
N GLU A 73 1.13 20.51 -6.73
CA GLU A 73 2.52 20.99 -6.72
C GLU A 73 3.42 20.09 -7.57
N GLN A 74 3.25 18.76 -7.54
CA GLN A 74 4.04 17.83 -8.36
C GLN A 74 3.93 18.15 -9.86
N ARG A 75 2.75 18.56 -10.34
CA ARG A 75 2.54 18.99 -11.74
C ARG A 75 3.33 20.26 -12.08
N ARG A 76 3.49 21.19 -11.14
CA ARG A 76 4.29 22.41 -11.34
C ARG A 76 5.77 22.10 -11.57
N TYR A 77 6.29 21.07 -10.92
CA TYR A 77 7.67 20.58 -11.11
C TYR A 77 7.86 19.68 -12.33
N SER A 78 6.78 19.29 -13.01
CA SER A 78 6.81 18.40 -14.19
C SER A 78 6.51 19.14 -15.50
N GLY A 79 6.43 20.47 -15.49
CA GLY A 79 6.11 21.30 -16.66
C GLY A 79 7.27 21.49 -17.66
N PRO A 80 6.98 21.88 -18.91
CA PRO A 80 8.02 22.15 -19.91
C PRO A 80 8.95 23.29 -19.45
N GLY A 81 10.26 23.03 -19.44
CA GLY A 81 11.28 24.05 -19.10
C GLY A 81 11.81 24.03 -17.66
N VAL A 82 11.30 23.16 -16.78
CA VAL A 82 11.87 22.97 -15.43
C VAL A 82 12.97 21.90 -15.48
N GLY A 83 14.22 22.32 -15.27
CA GLY A 83 15.37 21.43 -15.21
C GLY A 83 15.22 20.37 -14.10
N ALA A 84 15.24 19.11 -14.52
CA ALA A 84 15.28 17.87 -13.73
C ALA A 84 14.05 17.54 -12.82
N PRO A 85 13.27 16.48 -13.16
CA PRO A 85 12.18 15.94 -12.35
C PRO A 85 12.69 15.06 -11.18
N CYS A 86 13.67 15.55 -10.41
CA CYS A 86 14.38 14.76 -9.40
C CYS A 86 13.47 14.34 -8.22
N GLU A 87 12.57 15.22 -7.77
CA GLU A 87 11.64 14.89 -6.67
C GLU A 87 10.50 13.94 -7.09
N VAL A 88 10.17 13.89 -8.39
CA VAL A 88 8.97 13.22 -8.93
C VAL A 88 9.09 11.68 -8.90
N LYS A 89 10.32 11.14 -8.88
CA LYS A 89 10.61 9.69 -8.77
C LYS A 89 11.23 9.30 -7.41
N ASN A 90 10.99 10.11 -6.38
CA ASN A 90 11.44 9.79 -5.03
C ASN A 90 10.46 8.81 -4.34
N GLN A 91 10.89 8.16 -3.25
CA GLN A 91 10.08 7.27 -2.41
C GLN A 91 8.70 7.85 -2.02
N PHE A 92 8.59 9.19 -1.96
CA PHE A 92 7.37 9.89 -1.60
C PHE A 92 6.26 9.80 -2.65
N ALA A 93 6.59 9.60 -3.93
CA ALA A 93 5.59 9.37 -4.96
C ALA A 93 4.87 8.02 -4.75
N VAL A 94 5.63 6.97 -4.41
CA VAL A 94 5.06 5.67 -4.04
C VAL A 94 4.23 5.78 -2.76
N ARG A 95 4.77 6.44 -1.73
CA ARG A 95 4.07 6.65 -0.47
C ARG A 95 2.77 7.44 -0.62
N ALA A 96 2.76 8.46 -1.50
CA ALA A 96 1.55 9.21 -1.82
C ALA A 96 0.48 8.32 -2.48
N LEU A 97 0.86 7.42 -3.39
CA LEU A 97 -0.06 6.47 -4.00
C LEU A 97 -0.62 5.48 -2.96
N ILE A 98 0.22 4.96 -2.06
CA ILE A 98 -0.22 4.13 -0.93
C ILE A 98 -1.23 4.89 -0.07
N ALA A 99 -0.92 6.13 0.31
CA ALA A 99 -1.79 6.97 1.13
C ALA A 99 -3.14 7.26 0.44
N LYS A 100 -3.17 7.42 -0.89
CA LYS A 100 -4.42 7.53 -1.65
C LYS A 100 -5.25 6.26 -1.58
N GLY A 101 -4.63 5.09 -1.77
CA GLY A 101 -5.31 3.80 -1.61
C GLY A 101 -5.91 3.64 -0.22
N GLN A 102 -5.16 3.99 0.82
CA GLN A 102 -5.64 4.00 2.21
C GLN A 102 -6.80 4.98 2.41
N LEU A 103 -6.72 6.20 1.88
CA LEU A 103 -7.80 7.19 1.96
C LEU A 103 -9.09 6.67 1.33
N ILE A 104 -9.02 6.12 0.11
CA ILE A 104 -10.19 5.53 -0.56
C ILE A 104 -10.75 4.37 0.25
N SER A 105 -9.90 3.51 0.80
CA SER A 105 -10.32 2.42 1.68
C SER A 105 -11.07 2.92 2.93
N HIS A 106 -10.57 3.99 3.59
CA HIS A 106 -11.26 4.62 4.71
C HIS A 106 -12.62 5.23 4.31
N LEU A 107 -12.68 5.92 3.17
CA LEU A 107 -13.91 6.54 2.68
C LEU A 107 -14.96 5.50 2.22
N SER A 108 -14.52 4.30 1.85
CA SER A 108 -15.38 3.21 1.38
C SER A 108 -15.85 2.29 2.50
N LYS A 109 -15.49 2.56 3.77
CA LYS A 109 -15.74 1.66 4.91
C LYS A 109 -17.23 1.33 5.11
N ASP A 110 -18.11 2.27 4.81
CA ASP A 110 -19.56 2.13 4.99
C ASP A 110 -20.30 1.71 3.71
N PHE A 111 -19.57 1.48 2.60
CA PHE A 111 -20.16 1.02 1.35
C PHE A 111 -20.62 -0.43 1.45
N LYS A 112 -21.61 -0.79 0.62
CA LYS A 112 -22.18 -2.14 0.54
C LYS A 112 -22.35 -2.57 -0.92
N GLY A 113 -22.43 -3.88 -1.14
CA GLY A 113 -22.67 -4.48 -2.46
C GLY A 113 -21.66 -3.99 -3.50
N GLN A 114 -22.14 -3.61 -4.69
CA GLN A 114 -21.28 -3.20 -5.81
C GLN A 114 -20.46 -1.94 -5.49
N SER A 115 -20.99 -1.01 -4.69
CA SER A 115 -20.24 0.20 -4.30
C SER A 115 -19.01 -0.15 -3.45
N LEU A 116 -19.13 -1.16 -2.57
CA LEU A 116 -18.00 -1.67 -1.81
C LEU A 116 -16.94 -2.28 -2.73
N VAL A 117 -17.36 -3.14 -3.67
CA VAL A 117 -16.47 -3.75 -4.65
C VAL A 117 -15.71 -2.68 -5.43
N ASN A 118 -16.42 -1.68 -5.96
CA ASN A 118 -15.81 -0.60 -6.73
C ASN A 118 -14.83 0.24 -5.89
N GLY A 119 -15.20 0.58 -4.66
CA GLY A 119 -14.32 1.35 -3.75
C GLY A 119 -13.05 0.58 -3.37
N VAL A 120 -13.15 -0.72 -3.13
CA VAL A 120 -11.98 -1.56 -2.85
C VAL A 120 -11.09 -1.70 -4.08
N LEU A 121 -11.66 -1.92 -5.27
CA LEU A 121 -10.88 -2.02 -6.50
C LEU A 121 -10.21 -0.69 -6.86
N GLU A 122 -10.87 0.45 -6.60
CA GLU A 122 -10.24 1.76 -6.74
C GLU A 122 -9.06 1.91 -5.78
N ALA A 123 -9.21 1.55 -4.50
CA ALA A 123 -8.11 1.57 -3.53
C ALA A 123 -6.95 0.67 -3.96
N VAL A 124 -7.23 -0.56 -4.42
CA VAL A 124 -6.24 -1.50 -4.94
C VAL A 124 -5.52 -0.91 -6.15
N SER A 125 -6.22 -0.24 -7.07
CA SER A 125 -5.61 0.36 -8.26
C SER A 125 -4.55 1.41 -7.91
N TYR A 126 -4.75 2.21 -6.87
CA TYR A 126 -3.75 3.16 -6.39
C TYR A 126 -2.51 2.44 -5.85
N VAL A 127 -2.70 1.36 -5.09
CA VAL A 127 -1.60 0.59 -4.53
C VAL A 127 -0.86 -0.21 -5.61
N GLN A 128 -1.53 -0.70 -6.64
CA GLN A 128 -0.90 -1.32 -7.82
C GLN A 128 0.00 -0.32 -8.57
N ARG A 129 -0.48 0.91 -8.81
CA ARG A 129 0.37 1.97 -9.37
C ARG A 129 1.58 2.29 -8.48
N ALA A 130 1.42 2.18 -7.17
CA ALA A 130 2.51 2.32 -6.21
C ALA A 130 3.55 1.19 -6.38
N LEU A 131 3.09 -0.04 -6.57
CA LEU A 131 3.92 -1.21 -6.86
C LEU A 131 4.72 -1.01 -8.15
N ASP A 132 4.08 -0.62 -9.24
CA ASP A 132 4.74 -0.41 -10.54
C ASP A 132 5.89 0.59 -10.42
N LEU A 133 5.64 1.70 -9.71
CA LEU A 133 6.65 2.71 -9.46
C LEU A 133 7.76 2.21 -8.53
N ALA A 134 7.42 1.41 -7.50
CA ALA A 134 8.40 0.83 -6.58
C ALA A 134 9.32 -0.17 -7.29
N VAL A 135 8.77 -1.06 -8.12
CA VAL A 135 9.54 -2.06 -8.89
C VAL A 135 10.46 -1.37 -9.90
N SER A 136 10.03 -0.24 -10.48
CA SER A 136 10.88 0.55 -11.39
C SER A 136 12.07 1.22 -10.70
N ASN A 137 12.11 1.26 -9.36
CA ASN A 137 13.14 1.94 -8.59
C ASN A 137 13.84 0.99 -7.58
N PRO A 138 14.93 0.32 -7.98
CA PRO A 138 15.61 -0.67 -7.13
C PRO A 138 16.26 -0.08 -5.88
N ARG A 139 16.36 1.25 -5.76
CA ARG A 139 16.93 1.93 -4.60
C ARG A 139 16.13 1.69 -3.32
N TYR A 140 14.83 1.41 -3.44
CA TYR A 140 13.92 1.35 -2.31
C TYR A 140 13.10 0.05 -2.31
N PRO A 141 13.74 -1.13 -2.13
CA PRO A 141 13.05 -2.42 -2.17
C PRO A 141 11.97 -2.54 -1.09
N PHE A 142 12.14 -1.85 0.04
CA PHE A 142 11.13 -1.77 1.10
C PHE A 142 9.81 -1.15 0.63
N LEU A 143 9.79 -0.37 -0.46
CA LEU A 143 8.56 0.20 -1.01
C LEU A 143 7.69 -0.86 -1.69
N VAL A 144 8.28 -1.90 -2.27
CA VAL A 144 7.54 -3.06 -2.78
C VAL A 144 6.88 -3.79 -1.60
N TYR A 145 7.64 -3.99 -0.52
CA TYR A 145 7.10 -4.54 0.73
C TYR A 145 5.96 -3.68 1.28
N ASN A 146 6.16 -2.38 1.47
CA ASN A 146 5.12 -1.48 1.99
C ASN A 146 3.87 -1.44 1.10
N SER A 147 4.05 -1.48 -0.23
CA SER A 147 2.92 -1.54 -1.16
C SER A 147 2.15 -2.85 -1.02
N SER A 148 2.84 -3.99 -0.83
CA SER A 148 2.17 -5.27 -0.58
C SER A 148 1.40 -5.31 0.74
N VAL A 149 1.93 -4.68 1.81
CA VAL A 149 1.24 -4.51 3.09
C VAL A 149 0.01 -3.62 2.91
N ALA A 150 0.14 -2.50 2.18
CA ALA A 150 -1.00 -1.65 1.87
C ALA A 150 -2.07 -2.41 1.07
N PHE A 151 -1.68 -3.19 0.06
CA PHE A 151 -2.59 -4.04 -0.72
C PHE A 151 -3.35 -4.98 0.20
N PHE A 152 -2.65 -5.68 1.09
CA PHE A 152 -3.26 -6.60 2.04
C PHE A 152 -4.35 -5.93 2.86
N TRP A 153 -4.12 -4.70 3.37
CA TRP A 153 -5.10 -3.98 4.18
C TRP A 153 -6.26 -3.41 3.38
N VAL A 154 -6.00 -2.74 2.24
CA VAL A 154 -7.07 -2.10 1.47
C VAL A 154 -7.98 -3.11 0.78
N SER A 155 -7.46 -4.30 0.48
CA SER A 155 -8.24 -5.38 -0.15
C SER A 155 -9.01 -6.26 0.83
N ARG A 156 -8.83 -6.10 2.16
CA ARG A 156 -9.49 -6.96 3.17
C ARG A 156 -10.98 -7.17 2.95
N PRO A 157 -11.79 -6.15 2.58
CA PRO A 157 -13.22 -6.36 2.39
C PRO A 157 -13.58 -7.34 1.26
N LEU A 158 -12.68 -7.56 0.28
CA LEU A 158 -12.84 -8.56 -0.79
C LEU A 158 -12.04 -9.84 -0.54
N GLN A 159 -11.33 -9.96 0.58
CA GLN A 159 -10.64 -11.20 0.98
C GLN A 159 -11.59 -12.21 1.65
N VAL A 160 -12.81 -12.33 1.13
CA VAL A 160 -13.87 -13.24 1.61
C VAL A 160 -14.35 -14.11 0.47
N ASP A 161 -14.96 -15.25 0.80
CA ASP A 161 -15.44 -16.22 -0.19
C ASP A 161 -16.28 -15.55 -1.30
N ASP A 162 -16.15 -16.08 -2.52
CA ASP A 162 -16.79 -15.63 -3.78
C ASP A 162 -16.35 -14.25 -4.31
N HIS A 163 -15.65 -13.45 -3.51
CA HIS A 163 -15.21 -12.10 -3.86
C HIS A 163 -13.70 -12.02 -4.14
N ARG A 164 -12.90 -13.00 -3.70
CA ARG A 164 -11.43 -12.97 -3.86
C ARG A 164 -10.99 -13.03 -5.32
N ARG A 165 -11.80 -13.61 -6.22
CA ARG A 165 -11.52 -13.66 -7.66
C ARG A 165 -11.24 -12.28 -8.26
N HIS A 166 -11.84 -11.22 -7.71
CA HIS A 166 -11.58 -9.83 -8.14
C HIS A 166 -10.14 -9.38 -7.83
N LEU A 167 -9.49 -10.01 -6.86
CA LEU A 167 -8.14 -9.68 -6.40
C LEU A 167 -7.05 -10.50 -7.09
N LEU A 168 -7.38 -11.57 -7.83
CA LEU A 168 -6.39 -12.53 -8.36
C LEU A 168 -5.23 -11.85 -9.09
N SER A 169 -5.54 -11.02 -10.08
CA SER A 169 -4.50 -10.32 -10.86
C SER A 169 -3.60 -9.44 -9.98
N ALA A 170 -4.18 -8.70 -9.03
CA ALA A 170 -3.42 -7.85 -8.13
C ALA A 170 -2.57 -8.69 -7.16
N ALA A 171 -3.16 -9.69 -6.51
CA ALA A 171 -2.49 -10.53 -5.53
C ALA A 171 -1.27 -11.25 -6.11
N THR A 172 -1.40 -11.82 -7.32
CA THR A 172 -0.28 -12.45 -8.03
C THR A 172 0.80 -11.43 -8.37
N ALA A 173 0.45 -10.24 -8.88
CA ALA A 173 1.42 -9.19 -9.18
C ALA A 173 2.23 -8.74 -7.95
N PHE A 174 1.57 -8.56 -6.79
CA PHE A 174 2.28 -8.23 -5.54
C PHE A 174 3.18 -9.38 -5.05
N LEU A 175 2.70 -10.62 -5.15
CA LEU A 175 3.47 -11.80 -4.74
C LEU A 175 4.74 -11.98 -5.58
N ASP A 176 4.62 -11.81 -6.90
CA ASP A 176 5.74 -11.89 -7.83
C ASP A 176 6.75 -10.77 -7.58
N ALA A 177 6.28 -9.53 -7.47
CA ALA A 177 7.13 -8.37 -7.19
C ALA A 177 7.87 -8.49 -5.85
N LEU A 178 7.23 -9.00 -4.79
CA LEU A 178 7.92 -9.32 -3.54
C LEU A 178 9.00 -10.39 -3.73
N GLY A 179 8.75 -11.37 -4.59
CA GLY A 179 9.72 -12.41 -4.93
C GLY A 179 10.99 -11.85 -5.56
N THR A 180 10.89 -10.85 -6.45
CA THR A 180 12.04 -10.27 -7.14
C THR A 180 12.95 -9.47 -6.21
N VAL A 181 12.38 -8.78 -5.21
CA VAL A 181 13.16 -7.96 -4.25
C VAL A 181 13.48 -8.69 -2.94
N ALA A 182 13.08 -9.96 -2.79
CA ALA A 182 13.15 -10.69 -1.53
C ALA A 182 14.54 -10.65 -0.88
N HIS A 183 15.60 -10.88 -1.66
CA HIS A 183 16.98 -10.90 -1.17
C HIS A 183 17.44 -9.58 -0.52
N ALA A 184 16.79 -8.46 -0.86
CA ALA A 184 17.09 -7.13 -0.32
C ALA A 184 16.21 -6.77 0.90
N LEU A 185 15.33 -7.68 1.34
CA LEU A 185 14.45 -7.51 2.47
C LEU A 185 14.92 -8.35 3.67
N PRO A 186 14.66 -7.91 4.92
CA PRO A 186 14.96 -8.70 6.10
C PRO A 186 14.33 -10.10 6.04
N ASN A 187 15.12 -11.13 6.36
CA ASN A 187 14.70 -12.54 6.35
C ASN A 187 14.02 -12.96 5.03
N ASN A 188 14.40 -12.35 3.90
CA ASN A 188 13.78 -12.56 2.59
C ASN A 188 12.26 -12.34 2.54
N ALA A 189 11.70 -11.66 3.55
CA ALA A 189 10.27 -11.52 3.81
C ALA A 189 9.50 -12.86 3.71
N THR A 190 10.11 -13.98 4.13
CA THR A 190 9.53 -15.34 3.96
C THR A 190 8.13 -15.47 4.56
N GLU A 191 7.94 -15.07 5.81
CA GLU A 191 6.64 -15.10 6.49
C GLU A 191 5.58 -14.26 5.74
N TRP A 192 5.94 -13.04 5.37
CA TRP A 192 5.01 -12.13 4.70
C TRP A 192 4.63 -12.62 3.29
N ARG A 193 5.60 -13.16 2.55
CA ARG A 193 5.37 -13.75 1.22
C ARG A 193 4.48 -14.98 1.30
N ALA A 194 4.63 -15.82 2.32
CA ALA A 194 3.73 -16.94 2.56
C ALA A 194 2.30 -16.47 2.86
N LYS A 195 2.12 -15.45 3.71
CA LYS A 195 0.81 -14.84 4.00
C LYS A 195 0.13 -14.26 2.76
N LEU A 196 0.89 -13.54 1.92
CA LEU A 196 0.35 -13.02 0.66
C LEU A 196 0.06 -14.16 -0.34
N GLY A 197 0.86 -15.22 -0.32
CA GLY A 197 0.64 -16.43 -1.09
C GLY A 197 -0.71 -17.08 -0.80
N ILE A 198 -1.14 -17.12 0.46
CA ILE A 198 -2.50 -17.58 0.83
C ILE A 198 -3.57 -16.73 0.13
N VAL A 199 -3.44 -15.40 0.15
CA VAL A 199 -4.42 -14.50 -0.50
C VAL A 199 -4.49 -14.76 -2.00
N ALA A 200 -3.33 -14.90 -2.66
CA ALA A 200 -3.28 -15.18 -4.10
C ALA A 200 -3.85 -16.58 -4.44
N ALA A 201 -3.53 -17.60 -3.63
CA ALA A 201 -4.06 -18.95 -3.81
C ALA A 201 -5.58 -19.01 -3.64
N LEU A 202 -6.13 -18.41 -2.57
CA LEU A 202 -7.58 -18.37 -2.37
C LEU A 202 -8.29 -17.59 -3.48
N ALA A 203 -7.70 -16.50 -3.98
CA ALA A 203 -8.22 -15.79 -5.14
C ALA A 203 -8.21 -16.64 -6.43
N ALA A 204 -7.18 -17.48 -6.60
CA ALA A 204 -7.07 -18.40 -7.73
C ALA A 204 -8.06 -19.58 -7.61
N MET A 205 -8.33 -20.05 -6.39
CA MET A 205 -9.35 -21.06 -6.11
C MET A 205 -10.75 -20.55 -6.46
N ASP A 206 -11.11 -19.36 -6.00
CA ASP A 206 -12.41 -18.73 -6.32
C ASP A 206 -12.58 -18.41 -7.82
N ALA A 207 -11.47 -18.22 -8.55
CA ALA A 207 -11.52 -18.00 -10.00
C ALA A 207 -11.79 -19.30 -10.79
N GLY A 208 -11.46 -20.46 -10.22
CA GLY A 208 -11.75 -21.77 -10.79
C GLY A 208 -11.01 -22.10 -12.10
N GLY A 209 -11.39 -23.24 -12.70
CA GLY A 209 -10.85 -23.71 -13.97
C GLY A 209 -9.32 -23.86 -13.98
N PRO A 210 -8.60 -23.32 -14.98
CA PRO A 210 -7.14 -23.47 -15.09
C PRO A 210 -6.36 -22.78 -13.96
N LYS A 211 -7.00 -21.95 -13.14
CA LYS A 211 -6.36 -21.27 -12.00
C LYS A 211 -6.22 -22.16 -10.77
N LEU A 212 -6.88 -23.32 -10.73
CA LEU A 212 -6.76 -24.26 -9.62
C LEU A 212 -5.35 -24.87 -9.52
N GLU A 213 -4.72 -25.18 -10.66
CA GLU A 213 -3.31 -25.65 -10.67
C GLU A 213 -2.35 -24.57 -10.19
N GLU A 214 -2.63 -23.31 -10.54
CA GLU A 214 -1.87 -22.15 -10.07
C GLU A 214 -1.99 -21.99 -8.55
N ALA A 215 -3.20 -22.15 -8.00
CA ALA A 215 -3.44 -22.12 -6.56
C ALA A 215 -2.61 -23.17 -5.81
N THR A 216 -2.61 -24.41 -6.28
CA THR A 216 -1.82 -25.50 -5.69
C THR A 216 -0.32 -25.20 -5.70
N ARG A 217 0.19 -24.67 -6.83
CA ARG A 217 1.60 -24.27 -6.96
C ARG A 217 1.96 -23.14 -5.98
N ILE A 218 1.10 -22.13 -5.86
CA ILE A 218 1.28 -21.02 -4.93
C ILE A 218 1.30 -21.53 -3.49
N LEU A 219 0.38 -22.44 -3.12
CA LEU A 219 0.33 -23.01 -1.77
C LEU A 219 1.57 -23.83 -1.45
N THR A 220 2.07 -24.65 -2.38
CA THR A 220 3.32 -25.41 -2.19
C THR A 220 4.50 -24.48 -1.92
N ARG A 221 4.67 -23.44 -2.72
CA ARG A 221 5.74 -22.45 -2.49
C ARG A 221 5.55 -21.68 -1.18
N SER A 222 4.31 -21.39 -0.81
CA SER A 222 3.99 -20.69 0.44
C SER A 222 4.31 -21.56 1.65
N LEU A 223 4.11 -22.88 1.57
CA LEU A 223 4.45 -23.84 2.61
C LEU A 223 5.96 -23.89 2.85
N GLU A 224 6.77 -23.91 1.79
CA GLU A 224 8.23 -23.84 1.87
C GLU A 224 8.68 -22.55 2.57
N LEU A 225 8.09 -21.41 2.19
CA LEU A 225 8.38 -20.11 2.78
C LEU A 225 7.99 -20.04 4.27
N ALA A 226 6.82 -20.57 4.64
CA ALA A 226 6.36 -20.63 6.03
C ALA A 226 7.25 -21.54 6.89
N THR A 227 7.69 -22.67 6.32
CA THR A 227 8.63 -23.60 6.98
C THR A 227 9.98 -22.92 7.21
N ALA A 228 10.50 -22.22 6.19
CA ALA A 228 11.74 -21.45 6.30
C ALA A 228 11.64 -20.28 7.30
N ALA A 229 10.45 -19.71 7.49
CA ALA A 229 10.19 -18.69 8.49
C ALA A 229 10.07 -19.26 9.93
N GLY A 230 9.90 -20.57 10.08
CA GLY A 230 9.67 -21.21 11.39
C GLY A 230 8.26 -20.97 11.96
N ASP A 231 7.32 -20.46 11.17
CA ASP A 231 5.95 -20.17 11.61
C ASP A 231 5.06 -21.41 11.51
N LYS A 232 4.99 -22.16 12.62
CA LYS A 232 4.20 -23.40 12.69
C LYS A 232 2.70 -23.19 12.47
N ALA A 233 2.15 -22.03 12.86
CA ALA A 233 0.74 -21.75 12.69
C ALA A 233 0.43 -21.54 11.20
N LEU A 234 1.28 -20.78 10.51
CA LEU A 234 1.16 -20.54 9.08
C LEU A 234 1.36 -21.82 8.26
N VAL A 235 2.31 -22.68 8.64
CA VAL A 235 2.50 -24.01 8.04
C VAL A 235 1.22 -24.85 8.12
N LEU A 236 0.57 -24.89 9.29
CA LEU A 236 -0.65 -25.66 9.49
C LEU A 236 -1.83 -25.10 8.67
N GLU A 237 -1.95 -23.76 8.61
CA GLU A 237 -2.97 -23.09 7.80
C GLU A 237 -2.82 -23.44 6.31
N ILE A 238 -1.61 -23.32 5.76
CA ILE A 238 -1.33 -23.62 4.35
C ILE A 238 -1.56 -25.10 4.04
N ALA A 239 -1.14 -26.00 4.93
CA ALA A 239 -1.36 -27.44 4.74
C ALA A 239 -2.86 -27.79 4.66
N ARG A 240 -3.71 -27.15 5.50
CA ARG A 240 -5.17 -27.31 5.42
C ARG A 240 -5.72 -26.81 4.08
N LEU A 241 -5.23 -25.67 3.61
CA LEU A 241 -5.63 -25.12 2.32
C LEU A 241 -5.21 -25.99 1.14
N GLN A 242 -4.04 -26.64 1.19
CA GLN A 242 -3.61 -27.59 0.15
C GLN A 242 -4.55 -28.79 0.04
N VAL A 243 -4.99 -29.34 1.17
CA VAL A 243 -5.97 -30.42 1.19
C VAL A 243 -7.28 -29.96 0.55
N HIS A 244 -7.77 -28.77 0.92
CA HIS A 244 -8.99 -28.21 0.32
C HIS A 244 -8.85 -27.96 -1.18
N ALA A 245 -7.73 -27.38 -1.63
CA ALA A 245 -7.44 -27.17 -3.04
C ALA A 245 -7.41 -28.50 -3.82
N GLY A 246 -6.84 -29.56 -3.24
CA GLY A 246 -6.83 -30.89 -3.81
C GLY A 246 -8.23 -31.47 -4.06
N TYR A 247 -9.16 -31.26 -3.12
CA TYR A 247 -10.57 -31.65 -3.32
C TYR A 247 -11.24 -30.85 -4.43
N VAL A 248 -11.00 -29.53 -4.48
CA VAL A 248 -11.59 -28.64 -5.50
C VAL A 248 -11.04 -28.96 -6.90
N THR A 249 -9.77 -29.34 -7.03
CA THR A 249 -9.18 -29.75 -8.33
C THR A 249 -9.68 -31.09 -8.84
N ALA A 250 -10.16 -31.97 -7.96
CA ALA A 250 -10.59 -33.32 -8.31
C ALA A 250 -12.09 -33.41 -8.63
N ALA A 251 -12.85 -32.35 -8.34
CA ALA A 251 -14.29 -32.23 -8.61
C ALA A 251 -14.53 -31.59 -9.99
#